data_AF-A0A9W6G1R7-F1
#
_entry.id   AF-A0A9W6G1R7-F1
#
_cell.length_a   1.000
_cell.length_b   1.000
_cell.length_c   1.000
_cell.angle_alpha   90.00
_cell.angle_beta   90.00
_cell.angle_gamma   90.00
#
_symmetry.space_group_name_H-M   'P 1'
#
loop_
_entity.id
_entity.type
_entity.pdbx_description
1 polymer ?
#
loop_
_entity_poly.entity_id
_entity_poly.type
_entity_poly.pdbx_seq_one_letter_code
_entity_poly.pdbx_strand_id
1 'polypeptide(L)'
;MKQLIIALAVVTGFSGAARADTYRWVDNKGVVNFTDNPDLIPSKYRKRVRKSPSMASPTPSTESKPESRPQRQSTPPANSSEKKPTGGLSEQEWRSRFAALRSELKALQDGLPKKREALDQLRRKRTIYQRPQDRVAYNEQMDKIERDEARIKELEAQLSALDNEASRSGVPFEWRK
;
A
#
# COMPACT_ATOMS: atom_id res chain seq x y z
N MET A 1 50.00 -30.34 -0.41
CA MET A 1 48.58 -30.24 -0.82
C MET A 1 47.58 -30.28 0.33
N LYS A 2 47.68 -31.16 1.36
CA LYS A 2 46.67 -31.21 2.47
C LYS A 2 46.46 -29.88 3.23
N GLN A 3 47.52 -29.10 3.49
CA GLN A 3 47.40 -27.84 4.27
C GLN A 3 46.56 -26.73 3.58
N LEU A 4 46.51 -26.71 2.24
CA LEU A 4 45.73 -25.70 1.50
C LEU A 4 44.21 -25.93 1.58
N ILE A 5 43.78 -27.17 1.83
CA ILE A 5 42.36 -27.50 1.99
C ILE A 5 41.84 -27.02 3.36
N ILE A 6 42.67 -27.11 4.39
CA ILE A 6 42.33 -26.64 5.76
C ILE A 6 42.14 -25.13 5.77
N ALA A 7 43.02 -24.37 5.09
CA ALA A 7 42.90 -22.91 4.99
C ALA A 7 41.59 -22.44 4.34
N LEU A 8 41.05 -23.18 3.37
CA LEU A 8 39.79 -22.84 2.71
C LEU A 8 38.55 -23.19 3.55
N ALA A 9 38.65 -24.17 4.46
CA ALA A 9 37.52 -24.65 5.28
C ALA A 9 37.20 -23.76 6.50
N VAL A 10 38.08 -22.83 6.89
CA VAL A 10 37.94 -22.02 8.12
C VAL A 10 37.17 -20.71 7.89
N VAL A 11 37.14 -20.19 6.65
CA VAL A 11 36.62 -18.84 6.35
C VAL A 11 35.07 -18.77 6.32
N THR A 12 34.39 -19.90 6.08
CA THR A 12 32.92 -19.97 5.94
C THR A 12 32.14 -20.02 7.26
N GLY A 13 32.82 -19.93 8.42
CA GLY A 13 32.25 -20.33 9.71
C GLY A 13 31.43 -19.29 10.50
N PHE A 14 31.22 -18.06 10.03
CA PHE A 14 30.73 -16.96 10.90
C PHE A 14 29.47 -16.20 10.42
N SER A 15 28.48 -16.93 9.88
CA SER A 15 27.12 -16.41 9.68
C SER A 15 26.38 -16.24 11.01
N GLY A 16 26.67 -15.15 11.74
CA GLY A 16 25.97 -14.80 12.97
C GLY A 16 24.47 -14.58 12.74
N ALA A 17 23.63 -15.28 13.50
CA ALA A 17 22.17 -15.21 13.34
C ALA A 17 21.61 -13.85 13.83
N ALA A 18 21.50 -12.88 12.90
CA ALA A 18 20.97 -11.56 13.15
C ALA A 18 19.48 -11.61 13.56
N ARG A 19 19.20 -11.60 14.86
CA ARG A 19 17.84 -11.51 15.41
C ARG A 19 17.35 -10.07 15.40
N ALA A 20 16.77 -9.66 14.28
CA ALA A 20 15.95 -8.46 14.19
C ALA A 20 14.62 -8.70 14.92
N ASP A 21 14.52 -8.21 16.17
CA ASP A 21 13.25 -8.09 16.88
C ASP A 21 12.50 -6.87 16.31
N THR A 22 11.59 -7.06 15.36
CA THR A 22 10.77 -5.95 14.85
C THR A 22 9.69 -5.57 15.88
N TYR A 23 9.77 -4.35 16.39
CA TYR A 23 8.86 -3.78 17.37
C TYR A 23 7.70 -3.05 16.68
N ARG A 24 6.46 -3.42 17.01
CA ARG A 24 5.24 -2.78 16.50
C ARG A 24 4.51 -2.00 17.60
N TRP A 25 4.14 -0.76 17.32
CA TRP A 25 3.24 0.04 18.17
C TRP A 25 2.20 0.82 17.36
N VAL A 26 1.21 1.36 18.05
CA VAL A 26 0.19 2.27 17.50
C VAL A 26 0.30 3.59 18.26
N ASP A 27 0.37 4.71 17.52
CA ASP A 27 0.52 6.05 18.10
C ASP A 27 -0.82 6.67 18.55
N ASN A 28 -0.83 7.95 18.96
CA ASN A 28 -2.09 8.63 19.34
C ASN A 28 -3.01 8.93 18.13
N LYS A 29 -2.52 8.79 16.89
CA LYS A 29 -3.25 9.04 15.64
C LYS A 29 -3.81 7.74 15.02
N GLY A 30 -3.49 6.58 15.59
CA GLY A 30 -3.87 5.27 15.06
C GLY A 30 -2.86 4.70 14.05
N VAL A 31 -1.74 5.38 13.80
CA VAL A 31 -0.73 4.93 12.82
C VAL A 31 0.05 3.76 13.40
N VAL A 32 0.04 2.63 12.67
CA VAL A 32 0.88 1.48 12.99
C VAL A 32 2.32 1.79 12.58
N ASN A 33 3.20 1.86 13.56
CA ASN A 33 4.62 2.12 13.37
C ASN A 33 5.43 0.84 13.65
N PHE A 34 6.54 0.70 12.92
CA PHE A 34 7.47 -0.42 13.03
C PHE A 34 8.90 0.11 13.19
N THR A 35 9.72 -0.55 13.99
CA THR A 35 11.16 -0.29 14.08
C THR A 35 11.90 -1.51 14.61
N ASP A 36 13.15 -1.69 14.20
CA ASP A 36 14.03 -2.74 14.75
C ASP A 36 14.93 -2.20 15.88
N ASN A 37 14.85 -0.90 16.20
CA ASN A 37 15.55 -0.28 17.32
C ASN A 37 14.54 0.23 18.39
N PRO A 38 14.47 -0.39 19.58
CA PRO A 38 13.47 -0.04 20.59
C PRO A 38 13.63 1.37 21.16
N ASP A 39 14.79 2.01 21.01
CA ASP A 39 14.97 3.37 21.53
C ASP A 39 14.29 4.45 20.69
N LEU A 40 14.07 4.19 19.40
CA LEU A 40 13.28 5.05 18.52
C LEU A 40 11.78 5.06 18.89
N ILE A 41 11.33 4.17 19.77
CA ILE A 41 9.95 4.13 20.26
C ILE A 41 9.77 5.22 21.35
N PRO A 42 8.90 6.23 21.14
CA PRO A 42 8.67 7.27 22.14
C PRO A 42 8.18 6.67 23.46
N SER A 43 8.66 7.20 24.59
CA SER A 43 8.44 6.65 25.95
C SER A 43 6.97 6.36 26.27
N LYS A 44 6.05 7.22 25.81
CA LYS A 44 4.58 7.06 25.92
C LYS A 44 4.05 5.73 25.35
N TYR A 45 4.71 5.16 24.33
CA TYR A 45 4.30 3.93 23.65
C TYR A 45 5.05 2.69 24.11
N ARG A 46 6.21 2.81 24.78
CA ARG A 46 7.03 1.65 25.21
C ARG A 46 6.25 0.62 26.03
N LYS A 47 5.23 1.04 26.81
CA LYS A 47 4.32 0.15 27.58
C LYS A 47 3.21 -0.55 26.75
N ARG A 48 3.11 -0.28 25.44
CA ARG A 48 2.07 -0.83 24.52
C ARG A 48 2.65 -1.56 23.32
N VAL A 49 3.98 -1.71 23.26
CA VAL A 49 4.67 -2.40 22.17
C VAL A 49 4.41 -3.90 22.27
N ARG A 50 4.11 -4.54 21.14
CA ARG A 50 4.19 -6.00 21.04
C ARG A 50 5.44 -6.35 20.23
N LYS A 51 6.36 -7.11 20.83
CA LYS A 51 7.38 -7.84 20.07
C LYS A 51 6.67 -8.89 19.21
N SER A 52 6.96 -8.94 17.92
CA SER A 52 6.60 -10.08 17.09
C SER A 52 7.82 -10.96 16.95
N PRO A 53 7.83 -12.22 17.43
CA PRO A 53 8.91 -13.14 17.10
C PRO A 53 8.94 -13.36 15.58
N SER A 54 10.15 -13.54 15.04
CA SER A 54 10.35 -13.74 13.60
C SER A 54 9.74 -15.06 13.10
N MET A 55 9.56 -15.15 11.79
CA MET A 55 8.65 -16.09 11.12
C MET A 55 8.90 -17.57 11.43
N ALA A 56 7.80 -18.28 11.73
CA ALA A 56 7.64 -19.71 11.50
C ALA A 56 6.37 -19.93 10.66
N SER A 57 6.40 -20.88 9.73
CA SER A 57 5.36 -21.07 8.72
C SER A 57 4.03 -21.60 9.27
N PRO A 58 2.88 -21.31 8.62
CA PRO A 58 1.58 -21.80 9.05
C PRO A 58 1.26 -23.21 8.53
N THR A 59 0.88 -24.12 9.42
CA THR A 59 0.25 -25.44 9.12
C THR A 59 -0.52 -25.95 10.37
N PRO A 60 -1.44 -26.93 10.27
CA PRO A 60 -2.75 -26.80 10.92
C PRO A 60 -3.25 -27.99 11.77
N SER A 61 -4.38 -27.78 12.45
CA SER A 61 -5.50 -28.74 12.62
C SER A 61 -6.72 -27.96 13.17
N THR A 62 -7.99 -28.15 12.77
CA THR A 62 -8.80 -29.32 12.31
C THR A 62 -9.58 -29.97 13.46
N GLU A 63 -10.91 -30.22 13.38
CA GLU A 63 -11.92 -29.82 12.34
C GLU A 63 -12.73 -28.57 12.80
N SER A 64 -14.04 -28.50 13.12
CA SER A 64 -15.14 -29.48 13.29
C SER A 64 -16.42 -29.05 12.52
N LYS A 65 -17.23 -30.03 12.10
CA LYS A 65 -18.28 -29.95 11.06
C LYS A 65 -19.24 -31.16 11.22
N PRO A 66 -20.49 -31.22 10.68
CA PRO A 66 -21.35 -30.22 9.99
C PRO A 66 -22.50 -29.75 10.95
N GLU A 67 -23.72 -29.29 10.61
CA GLU A 67 -24.59 -29.44 9.43
C GLU A 67 -25.76 -28.43 9.37
N SER A 68 -26.57 -28.50 8.30
CA SER A 68 -27.88 -27.85 8.07
C SER A 68 -27.93 -26.34 7.80
N ARG A 69 -28.02 -26.01 6.49
CA ARG A 69 -28.57 -24.76 5.97
C ARG A 69 -30.08 -24.95 5.73
N PRO A 70 -30.94 -24.06 6.26
CA PRO A 70 -31.80 -23.34 5.34
C PRO A 70 -31.91 -21.84 5.65
N GLN A 71 -31.25 -21.04 4.81
CA GLN A 71 -31.75 -19.78 4.24
C GLN A 71 -32.83 -18.99 5.04
N ARG A 72 -32.41 -18.00 5.86
CA ARG A 72 -33.01 -16.65 5.91
C ARG A 72 -32.17 -15.64 6.72
N GLN A 73 -32.56 -14.37 6.55
CA GLN A 73 -32.14 -13.16 7.28
C GLN A 73 -30.64 -12.82 7.32
N SER A 74 -30.27 -11.94 6.38
CA SER A 74 -29.08 -11.10 6.48
C SER A 74 -29.12 -10.26 7.76
N THR A 75 -28.32 -10.63 8.77
CA THR A 75 -28.00 -9.81 9.92
C THR A 75 -26.51 -9.50 9.89
N PRO A 76 -26.09 -8.25 9.57
CA PRO A 76 -24.72 -7.83 9.80
C PRO A 76 -24.40 -7.96 11.30
N PRO A 77 -23.22 -8.45 11.70
CA PRO A 77 -22.88 -8.60 13.11
C PRO A 77 -22.80 -7.22 13.76
N ALA A 78 -23.75 -6.93 14.65
CA ALA A 78 -23.85 -5.66 15.37
C ALA A 78 -22.70 -5.51 16.38
N ASN A 79 -21.58 -4.94 15.94
CA ASN A 79 -20.50 -4.45 16.83
C ASN A 79 -19.60 -3.36 16.19
N SER A 80 -20.18 -2.52 15.32
CA SER A 80 -19.61 -1.24 14.90
C SER A 80 -20.27 -0.11 15.67
N SER A 81 -19.78 0.18 16.88
CA SER A 81 -20.36 1.18 17.78
C SER A 81 -20.54 2.55 17.10
N GLU A 82 -21.76 3.08 17.08
CA GLU A 82 -22.14 4.32 16.37
C GLU A 82 -21.54 5.60 16.97
N LYS A 83 -20.24 5.80 16.82
CA LYS A 83 -19.63 7.13 16.87
C LYS A 83 -19.64 7.71 15.46
N LYS A 84 -20.78 8.29 15.07
CA LYS A 84 -20.87 9.15 13.88
C LYS A 84 -19.75 10.20 13.95
N PRO A 85 -18.94 10.39 12.89
CA PRO A 85 -17.88 11.39 12.89
C PRO A 85 -18.45 12.78 13.18
N THR A 86 -17.71 13.59 13.93
CA THR A 86 -18.19 14.92 14.35
C THR A 86 -18.35 15.88 13.17
N GLY A 87 -17.84 15.53 11.99
CA GLY A 87 -18.02 16.24 10.72
C GLY A 87 -19.31 15.94 9.94
N GLY A 88 -20.28 15.22 10.51
CA GLY A 88 -21.64 15.04 9.94
C GLY A 88 -21.77 14.06 8.76
N LEU A 89 -20.72 13.91 7.94
CA LEU A 89 -20.65 12.96 6.82
C LEU A 89 -20.73 11.49 7.28
N SER A 90 -21.48 10.68 6.53
CA SER A 90 -21.70 9.25 6.80
C SER A 90 -20.56 8.35 6.33
N GLU A 91 -20.54 7.11 6.84
CA GLU A 91 -19.62 6.04 6.43
C GLU A 91 -19.64 5.77 4.92
N GLN A 92 -20.83 5.82 4.32
CA GLN A 92 -21.05 5.60 2.89
C GLN A 92 -20.40 6.71 2.04
N GLU A 93 -20.52 7.96 2.48
CA GLU A 93 -19.95 9.13 1.78
C GLU A 93 -18.43 9.16 1.88
N TRP A 94 -17.86 8.87 3.06
CA TRP A 94 -16.41 8.75 3.23
C TRP A 94 -15.82 7.66 2.33
N ARG A 95 -16.39 6.45 2.36
CA ARG A 95 -15.95 5.37 1.46
C ARG A 95 -16.10 5.74 -0.01
N SER A 96 -17.21 6.38 -0.40
CA SER A 96 -17.44 6.82 -1.78
C SER A 96 -16.36 7.81 -2.25
N ARG A 97 -16.03 8.84 -1.44
CA ARG A 97 -14.96 9.80 -1.75
C ARG A 97 -13.59 9.11 -1.91
N PHE A 98 -13.20 8.24 -0.98
CA PHE A 98 -11.93 7.51 -1.06
C PHE A 98 -11.88 6.54 -2.26
N ALA A 99 -12.96 5.80 -2.51
CA ALA A 99 -13.05 4.85 -3.62
C ALA A 99 -13.02 5.54 -4.99
N ALA A 100 -13.66 6.71 -5.14
CA ALA A 100 -13.64 7.49 -6.38
C ALA A 100 -12.22 7.99 -6.71
N LEU A 101 -11.53 8.63 -5.76
CA LEU A 101 -10.16 9.11 -5.97
C LEU A 101 -9.19 7.96 -6.29
N ARG A 102 -9.32 6.81 -5.59
CA ARG A 102 -8.48 5.63 -5.85
C ARG A 102 -8.78 4.96 -7.19
N SER A 103 -10.03 4.92 -7.64
CA SER A 103 -10.38 4.30 -8.92
C SER A 103 -9.87 5.14 -10.10
N GLU A 104 -9.96 6.47 -10.03
CA GLU A 104 -9.40 7.36 -11.04
C GLU A 104 -7.85 7.28 -11.06
N LEU A 105 -7.22 7.38 -9.88
CA LEU A 105 -5.76 7.27 -9.73
C LEU A 105 -5.24 5.94 -10.28
N LYS A 106 -5.91 4.82 -9.95
CA LYS A 106 -5.54 3.51 -10.48
C LYS A 106 -5.76 3.40 -11.99
N ALA A 107 -6.89 3.90 -12.52
CA ALA A 107 -7.15 3.87 -13.96
C ALA A 107 -6.10 4.65 -14.77
N LEU A 108 -5.63 5.79 -14.23
CA LEU A 108 -4.54 6.56 -14.83
C LEU A 108 -3.20 5.81 -14.72
N GLN A 109 -2.84 5.30 -13.54
CA GLN A 109 -1.60 4.53 -13.32
C GLN A 109 -1.54 3.26 -14.20
N ASP A 110 -2.62 2.49 -14.30
CA ASP A 110 -2.70 1.29 -15.15
C ASP A 110 -2.66 1.63 -16.65
N GLY A 111 -3.19 2.79 -17.06
CA GLY A 111 -3.21 3.25 -18.45
C GLY A 111 -1.89 3.87 -18.94
N LEU A 112 -1.07 4.40 -18.02
CA LEU A 112 0.14 5.16 -18.32
C LEU A 112 1.24 4.35 -19.06
N PRO A 113 1.53 3.07 -18.71
CA PRO A 113 2.47 2.23 -19.44
C PRO A 113 2.14 2.09 -20.93
N LYS A 114 0.86 1.85 -21.26
CA LYS A 114 0.40 1.73 -22.66
C LYS A 114 0.58 3.04 -23.44
N LYS A 115 0.39 4.19 -22.77
CA LYS A 115 0.61 5.51 -23.38
C LYS A 115 2.10 5.77 -23.63
N ARG A 116 2.98 5.41 -22.68
CA ARG A 116 4.45 5.49 -22.85
C ARG A 116 4.95 4.56 -23.97
N GLU A 117 4.44 3.33 -24.06
CA GLU A 117 4.81 2.41 -25.14
C GLU A 117 4.47 2.99 -26.53
N ALA A 118 3.27 3.57 -26.69
CA ALA A 118 2.89 4.24 -27.92
C ALA A 118 3.79 5.47 -28.24
N LEU A 119 4.26 6.20 -27.23
CA LEU A 119 5.26 7.27 -27.43
C LEU A 119 6.59 6.71 -27.96
N ASP A 120 7.07 5.58 -27.43
CA ASP A 120 8.29 4.92 -27.92
C ASP A 120 8.13 4.27 -29.31
N GLN A 121 6.92 3.86 -29.68
CA GLN A 121 6.61 3.45 -31.06
C GLN A 121 6.65 4.64 -32.02
N LEU A 122 6.03 5.78 -31.64
CA LEU A 122 6.08 7.04 -32.40
C LEU A 122 7.51 7.59 -32.52
N ARG A 123 8.31 7.52 -31.44
CA ARG A 123 9.73 7.87 -31.41
C ARG A 123 10.53 7.05 -32.43
N ARG A 124 10.38 5.72 -32.40
CA ARG A 124 11.01 4.80 -33.37
C ARG A 124 10.59 5.11 -34.80
N LYS A 125 9.30 5.33 -35.05
CA LYS A 125 8.79 5.72 -36.37
C LYS A 125 9.43 7.02 -36.87
N ARG A 126 9.52 8.05 -36.03
CA ARG A 126 10.09 9.37 -36.36
C ARG A 126 11.61 9.32 -36.64
N THR A 127 12.34 8.37 -36.06
CA THR A 127 13.75 8.11 -36.38
C THR A 127 13.92 7.57 -37.81
N ILE A 128 12.97 6.78 -38.32
CA ILE A 128 13.01 6.19 -39.67
C ILE A 128 12.39 7.15 -40.71
N TYR A 129 11.29 7.82 -40.35
CA TYR A 129 10.52 8.67 -41.26
C TYR A 129 10.24 10.04 -40.63
N GLN A 130 10.87 11.10 -41.15
CA GLN A 130 10.73 12.47 -40.65
C GLN A 130 9.47 13.18 -41.22
N ARG A 131 8.29 12.59 -41.03
CA ARG A 131 7.02 13.18 -41.50
C ARG A 131 6.48 14.21 -40.49
N PRO A 132 5.94 15.37 -40.92
CA PRO A 132 5.35 16.36 -40.00
C PRO A 132 4.25 15.79 -39.09
N GLN A 133 3.41 14.90 -39.62
CA GLN A 133 2.36 14.20 -38.87
C GLN A 133 2.92 13.38 -37.70
N ASP A 134 4.10 12.77 -37.85
CA ASP A 134 4.73 11.95 -36.80
C ASP A 134 5.36 12.82 -35.69
N ARG A 135 5.67 14.10 -35.97
CA ARG A 135 5.97 15.10 -34.93
C ARG A 135 4.71 15.50 -34.16
N VAL A 136 3.60 15.77 -34.85
CA VAL A 136 2.32 16.14 -34.21
C VAL A 136 1.83 15.01 -33.30
N ALA A 137 1.74 13.78 -33.81
CA ALA A 137 1.29 12.62 -33.05
C ALA A 137 2.20 12.32 -31.83
N TYR A 138 3.52 12.49 -31.97
CA TYR A 138 4.44 12.36 -30.82
C TYR A 138 4.16 13.42 -29.76
N ASN A 139 4.03 14.70 -30.16
CA ASN A 139 3.77 15.79 -29.23
C ASN A 139 2.44 15.56 -28.49
N GLU A 140 1.35 15.30 -29.22
CA GLU A 140 0.06 15.01 -28.58
C GLU A 140 0.12 13.84 -27.60
N GLN A 141 0.93 12.82 -27.87
CA GLN A 141 1.09 11.67 -27.00
C GLN A 141 1.89 12.01 -25.73
N MET A 142 2.88 12.89 -25.86
CA MET A 142 3.60 13.48 -24.73
C MET A 142 2.65 14.34 -23.88
N ASP A 143 1.88 15.24 -24.50
CA ASP A 143 0.87 16.09 -23.84
C ASP A 143 -0.21 15.26 -23.12
N LYS A 144 -0.53 14.05 -23.61
CA LYS A 144 -1.46 13.12 -22.94
C LYS A 144 -0.83 12.53 -21.67
N ILE A 145 0.42 12.07 -21.76
CA ILE A 145 1.18 11.53 -20.61
C ILE A 145 1.40 12.60 -19.54
N GLU A 146 1.83 13.80 -19.92
CA GLU A 146 2.05 14.90 -18.96
C GLU A 146 0.78 15.29 -18.21
N ARG A 147 -0.38 15.29 -18.88
CA ARG A 147 -1.69 15.50 -18.23
C ARG A 147 -2.09 14.36 -17.31
N ASP A 148 -1.83 13.10 -17.66
CA ASP A 148 -2.08 11.96 -16.77
C ASP A 148 -1.20 12.05 -15.51
N GLU A 149 0.09 12.35 -15.67
CA GLU A 149 1.04 12.48 -14.56
C GLU A 149 0.73 13.68 -13.66
N ALA A 150 0.26 14.80 -14.22
CA ALA A 150 -0.25 15.92 -13.45
C ALA A 150 -1.53 15.55 -12.68
N ARG A 151 -2.47 14.83 -13.32
CA ARG A 151 -3.72 14.41 -12.67
C ARG A 151 -3.49 13.36 -11.59
N ILE A 152 -2.53 12.45 -11.74
CA ILE A 152 -2.13 11.51 -10.68
C ILE A 152 -1.60 12.28 -9.45
N LYS A 153 -0.69 13.25 -9.64
CA LYS A 153 -0.16 14.09 -8.53
C LYS A 153 -1.29 14.87 -7.82
N GLU A 154 -2.24 15.40 -8.59
CA GLU A 154 -3.42 16.08 -8.04
C GLU A 154 -4.32 15.11 -7.25
N LEU A 155 -4.55 13.89 -7.75
CA LEU A 155 -5.33 12.85 -7.04
C LEU A 155 -4.62 12.36 -5.78
N GLU A 156 -3.30 12.23 -5.78
CA GLU A 156 -2.49 11.92 -4.60
C GLU A 156 -2.58 13.03 -3.55
N ALA A 157 -2.50 14.30 -3.99
CA ALA A 157 -2.72 15.45 -3.12
C ALA A 157 -4.15 15.48 -2.54
N GLN A 158 -5.18 15.29 -3.37
CA GLN A 158 -6.59 15.22 -2.96
C GLN A 158 -6.85 14.08 -1.97
N LEU A 159 -6.27 12.89 -2.19
CA LEU A 159 -6.37 11.75 -1.27
C LEU A 159 -5.71 12.06 0.08
N SER A 160 -4.55 12.74 0.07
CA SER A 160 -3.86 13.16 1.29
C SER A 160 -4.63 14.24 2.07
N ALA A 161 -5.28 15.17 1.36
CA ALA A 161 -6.13 16.19 1.96
C ALA A 161 -7.38 15.55 2.60
N LEU A 162 -8.01 14.59 1.90
CA LEU A 162 -9.16 13.83 2.39
C LEU A 162 -8.83 12.98 3.62
N ASP A 163 -7.64 12.37 3.70
CA ASP A 163 -7.22 11.66 4.92
C ASP A 163 -6.92 12.60 6.10
N ASN A 164 -6.41 13.81 5.83
CA ASN A 164 -6.27 14.85 6.84
C ASN A 164 -7.65 15.37 7.33
N GLU A 165 -8.62 15.56 6.44
CA GLU A 165 -10.02 15.88 6.78
C GLU A 165 -10.63 14.78 7.65
N ALA A 166 -10.57 13.53 7.19
CA ALA A 166 -11.05 12.35 7.89
C ALA A 166 -10.40 12.19 9.29
N SER A 167 -9.11 12.47 9.41
CA SER A 167 -8.38 12.47 10.68
C SER A 167 -8.84 13.56 11.64
N ARG A 168 -9.14 14.77 11.15
CA ARG A 168 -9.68 15.88 11.96
C ARG A 168 -11.11 15.58 12.41
N SER A 169 -11.93 14.95 11.57
CA SER A 169 -13.32 14.59 11.86
C SER A 169 -13.49 13.32 12.72
N GLY A 170 -12.40 12.62 13.07
CA GLY A 170 -12.43 11.41 13.90
C GLY A 170 -12.88 10.14 13.16
N VAL A 171 -12.82 10.13 11.83
CA VAL A 171 -13.29 9.03 10.97
C VAL A 171 -12.44 7.76 11.17
N PRO A 172 -13.03 6.58 11.46
CA PRO A 172 -12.31 5.33 11.60
C PRO A 172 -11.48 4.95 10.37
N PHE A 173 -10.31 4.33 10.56
CA PHE A 173 -9.44 3.88 9.46
C PHE A 173 -10.13 2.88 8.51
N GLU A 174 -11.03 2.04 9.02
CA GLU A 174 -11.84 1.09 8.25
C GLU A 174 -12.87 1.75 7.31
N TRP A 175 -13.06 3.08 7.40
CA TRP A 175 -13.88 3.87 6.47
C TRP A 175 -13.02 4.53 5.37
N ARG A 176 -11.68 4.40 5.46
CA ARG A 176 -10.70 5.02 4.56
C ARG A 176 -9.88 4.00 3.76
N LYS A 177 -10.19 2.71 3.84
CA LYS A 177 -9.59 1.64 3.00
C LYS A 177 -10.26 1.59 1.62
#